data_AF-A0A959M9H4-F1
#
_entry.id   AF-A0A959M9H4-F1
#
_cell.length_a   1.000
_cell.length_b   1.000
_cell.length_c   1.000
_cell.angle_alpha   90.00
_cell.angle_beta   90.00
_cell.angle_gamma   90.00
#
_symmetry.space_group_name_H-M   'P 1'
#
loop_
_entity.id
_entity.type
_entity.pdbx_description
1 polymer ?
#
loop_
_entity_poly.entity_id
_entity_poly.type
_entity_poly.pdbx_seq_one_letter_code
_entity_poly.pdbx_strand_id
1 'polypeptide(L)'
;MKTLLPVFLFITVPTMAQQADFIILKKHDKTVATYYSGMHISFTSTNGAYLSDAYINGIKNDTLYLQQFIIQYLPTNIGTFIIDTVGSYHYKYHYNQVAAIGRKVRTNFNLKGSGASLMGGGALLALASGIVFLADKEKFNVPLLLASVGLGTLGYFMAKGK
;
A
#
# COMPACT_ATOMS: atom_id res chain seq x y z
N MET A 1 -23.76 9.92 -56.54
CA MET A 1 -22.98 9.54 -55.34
C MET A 1 -21.72 10.39 -55.09
N LYS A 2 -21.20 11.18 -56.06
CA LYS A 2 -19.97 11.98 -55.88
C LYS A 2 -20.13 13.27 -55.04
N THR A 3 -21.36 13.75 -54.82
CA THR A 3 -21.64 15.01 -54.11
C THR A 3 -21.93 14.86 -52.61
N LEU A 4 -22.03 13.64 -52.09
CA LEU A 4 -22.34 13.38 -50.67
C LEU A 4 -21.11 13.40 -49.76
N LEU A 5 -19.93 13.12 -50.30
CA LEU A 5 -18.67 13.11 -49.55
C LEU A 5 -18.28 14.46 -48.93
N PRO A 6 -18.40 15.62 -49.63
CA PRO A 6 -18.03 16.90 -49.02
C PRO A 6 -19.01 17.34 -47.91
N VAL A 7 -20.26 16.88 -47.91
CA VAL A 7 -21.26 17.23 -46.88
C VAL A 7 -20.94 16.57 -45.54
N PHE A 8 -20.44 15.33 -45.55
CA PHE A 8 -20.04 14.64 -44.30
C PHE A 8 -18.80 15.24 -43.65
N LEU A 9 -17.93 15.93 -44.41
CA LEU A 9 -16.70 16.54 -43.88
C LEU A 9 -16.97 17.77 -43.00
N PHE A 10 -18.15 18.39 -43.10
CA PHE A 10 -18.53 19.57 -42.33
C PHE A 10 -19.30 19.26 -41.04
N ILE A 11 -19.53 17.98 -40.71
CA ILE A 11 -20.13 17.58 -39.45
C ILE A 11 -19.03 17.54 -38.37
N THR A 12 -18.56 18.72 -37.95
CA THR A 12 -17.71 18.83 -36.76
C THR A 12 -18.61 18.78 -35.53
N VAL A 13 -18.70 17.60 -34.91
CA VAL A 13 -19.36 17.46 -33.61
C VAL A 13 -18.53 18.23 -32.59
N PRO A 14 -19.08 19.22 -31.86
CA PRO A 14 -18.34 19.88 -30.81
C PRO A 14 -18.05 18.86 -29.71
N THR A 15 -16.80 18.41 -29.62
CA THR A 15 -16.32 17.63 -28.49
C THR A 15 -16.26 18.57 -27.30
N MET A 16 -17.30 18.54 -26.46
CA MET A 16 -17.26 19.17 -25.14
C MET A 16 -16.22 18.42 -24.31
N ALA A 17 -15.01 18.97 -24.20
CA ALA A 17 -14.05 18.49 -23.23
C ALA A 17 -14.61 18.81 -21.84
N GLN A 18 -15.17 17.80 -21.17
CA GLN A 18 -15.68 17.97 -19.82
C GLN A 18 -14.49 18.24 -18.89
N GLN A 19 -14.49 19.39 -18.23
CA GLN A 19 -13.49 19.71 -17.23
C GLN A 19 -13.62 18.69 -16.10
N ALA A 20 -12.57 17.89 -15.88
CA ALA A 20 -12.62 16.85 -14.87
C ALA A 20 -12.76 17.48 -13.48
N ASP A 21 -13.71 16.98 -12.68
CA ASP A 21 -13.82 17.36 -11.28
C ASP A 21 -12.59 16.85 -10.51
N PHE A 22 -11.97 17.73 -9.70
CA PHE A 22 -10.73 17.44 -9.00
C PHE A 22 -10.68 18.05 -7.60
N ILE A 23 -9.82 17.47 -6.75
CA ILE A 23 -9.49 18.02 -5.44
C ILE A 23 -7.99 18.31 -5.38
N ILE A 24 -7.64 19.51 -4.91
CA ILE A 24 -6.24 19.91 -4.72
C ILE A 24 -5.92 19.93 -3.23
N LEU A 25 -4.93 19.14 -2.84
CA LEU A 25 -4.29 19.23 -1.53
C LEU A 25 -3.20 20.30 -1.60
N LYS A 26 -3.36 21.38 -0.82
CA LYS A 26 -2.36 22.44 -0.68
C LYS A 26 -1.71 22.41 0.70
N LYS A 27 -0.43 22.78 0.75
CA LYS A 27 0.34 22.98 1.99
C LYS A 27 1.14 24.27 1.85
N HIS A 28 0.85 25.26 2.69
CA HIS A 28 1.44 26.62 2.59
C HIS A 28 1.36 27.17 1.15
N ASP A 29 0.13 27.19 0.60
CA ASP A 29 -0.20 27.64 -0.77
C ASP A 29 0.43 26.88 -1.93
N LYS A 30 1.27 25.88 -1.66
CA LYS A 30 1.82 24.99 -2.68
C LYS A 30 0.91 23.78 -2.85
N THR A 31 0.57 23.46 -4.10
CA THR A 31 -0.09 22.21 -4.44
C THR A 31 0.86 21.05 -4.15
N VAL A 32 0.43 20.16 -3.24
CA VAL A 32 1.16 18.94 -2.88
C VAL A 32 0.69 17.77 -3.72
N ALA A 33 -0.63 17.67 -3.92
CA ALA A 33 -1.23 16.60 -4.70
C ALA A 33 -2.55 17.08 -5.31
N THR A 34 -2.91 16.48 -6.45
CA THR A 34 -4.21 16.66 -7.08
C THR A 34 -4.84 15.30 -7.32
N TYR A 35 -6.10 15.16 -6.97
CA TYR A 35 -6.86 13.92 -7.07
C TYR A 35 -8.00 14.10 -8.05
N TYR A 36 -8.17 13.11 -8.93
CA TYR A 36 -9.21 13.05 -9.94
C TYR A 36 -9.98 11.74 -9.81
N SER A 37 -11.15 11.66 -10.46
CA SER A 37 -11.88 10.39 -10.61
C SER A 37 -10.99 9.37 -11.34
N GLY A 38 -10.96 8.13 -10.85
CA GLY A 38 -10.08 7.07 -11.35
C GLY A 38 -8.77 6.90 -10.58
N MET A 39 -8.48 7.76 -9.59
CA MET A 39 -7.30 7.63 -8.73
C MET A 39 -7.63 6.95 -7.41
N HIS A 40 -6.60 6.44 -6.75
CA HIS A 40 -6.69 5.97 -5.36
C HIS A 40 -6.34 7.10 -4.38
N ILE A 41 -7.06 7.17 -3.28
CA ILE A 41 -6.83 8.11 -2.19
C ILE A 41 -6.87 7.40 -0.84
N SER A 42 -5.99 7.83 0.06
CA SER A 42 -6.02 7.43 1.46
C SER A 42 -6.20 8.66 2.33
N PHE A 43 -7.18 8.66 3.23
CA PHE A 43 -7.41 9.79 4.12
C PHE A 43 -8.06 9.36 5.43
N THR A 44 -7.98 10.26 6.42
CA THR A 44 -8.70 10.14 7.69
C THR A 44 -9.86 11.12 7.68
N SER A 45 -11.08 10.66 7.98
CA SER A 45 -12.24 11.53 8.11
C SER A 45 -12.30 12.24 9.46
N THR A 46 -13.13 13.27 9.57
CA THR A 46 -13.31 14.09 10.79
C THR A 46 -13.81 13.30 11.99
N ASN A 47 -14.54 12.19 11.78
CA ASN A 47 -14.94 11.25 12.82
C ASN A 47 -13.83 10.26 13.23
N GLY A 48 -12.63 10.38 12.67
CA GLY A 48 -11.46 9.54 12.96
C GLY A 48 -11.36 8.23 12.17
N ALA A 49 -12.35 7.88 11.36
CA ALA A 49 -12.27 6.70 10.49
C ALA A 49 -11.16 6.88 9.44
N TYR A 50 -10.41 5.81 9.17
CA TYR A 50 -9.35 5.81 8.19
C TYR A 50 -9.73 4.97 6.97
N LEU A 51 -9.74 5.60 5.80
CA LEU A 51 -9.88 4.92 4.53
C LEU A 51 -8.51 4.77 3.89
N SER A 52 -8.10 3.51 3.72
CA SER A 52 -6.86 3.14 3.04
C SER A 52 -7.17 2.73 1.62
N ASP A 53 -6.40 3.27 0.68
CA ASP A 53 -6.38 2.87 -0.72
C ASP A 53 -7.77 2.79 -1.38
N ALA A 54 -8.61 3.79 -1.11
CA ALA A 54 -9.95 3.86 -1.66
C ALA A 54 -9.90 4.43 -3.09
N TYR A 55 -10.55 3.76 -4.03
CA TYR A 55 -10.68 4.20 -5.41
C TYR A 55 -11.74 5.31 -5.53
N ILE A 56 -11.41 6.41 -6.20
CA ILE A 56 -12.31 7.53 -6.44
C ILE A 56 -13.16 7.22 -7.66
N ASN A 57 -14.39 6.76 -7.45
CA ASN A 57 -15.37 6.55 -8.51
C ASN A 57 -15.82 7.86 -9.18
N GLY A 58 -15.87 8.94 -8.40
CA GLY A 58 -16.36 10.22 -8.86
C GLY A 58 -16.16 11.33 -7.85
N ILE A 59 -16.07 12.57 -8.33
CA ILE A 59 -16.10 13.77 -7.51
C ILE A 59 -17.22 14.62 -8.07
N LYS A 60 -18.31 14.83 -7.31
CA LYS A 60 -19.48 15.58 -7.79
C LYS A 60 -20.13 16.32 -6.61
N ASN A 61 -20.54 17.56 -6.82
CA ASN A 61 -21.22 18.36 -5.79
C ASN A 61 -20.47 18.32 -4.45
N ASP A 62 -19.18 18.67 -4.48
CA ASP A 62 -18.32 18.74 -3.29
C ASP A 62 -18.18 17.40 -2.50
N THR A 63 -18.61 16.30 -3.12
CA THR A 63 -18.66 14.97 -2.54
C THR A 63 -17.77 14.00 -3.31
N LEU A 64 -16.93 13.31 -2.56
CA LEU A 64 -16.12 12.18 -3.00
C LEU A 64 -16.95 10.90 -2.94
N TYR A 65 -17.06 10.23 -4.09
CA TYR A 65 -17.62 8.89 -4.22
C TYR A 65 -16.47 7.92 -4.28
N LEU A 66 -16.38 7.04 -3.28
CA LEU A 66 -15.23 6.19 -3.06
C LEU A 66 -15.63 4.73 -3.00
N GLN A 67 -14.69 3.85 -3.35
CA GLN A 67 -14.85 2.42 -3.27
C GLN A 67 -13.60 1.77 -2.68
N GLN A 68 -13.76 1.00 -1.62
CA GLN A 68 -12.68 0.23 -1.02
C GLN A 68 -12.89 -1.25 -1.34
N PHE A 69 -11.87 -1.90 -1.87
CA PHE A 69 -11.89 -3.32 -2.21
C PHE A 69 -11.41 -4.16 -1.05
N ILE A 70 -12.14 -5.23 -0.75
CA ILE A 70 -11.74 -6.25 0.22
C ILE A 70 -11.00 -7.32 -0.57
N ILE A 71 -9.68 -7.39 -0.39
CA ILE A 71 -8.84 -8.36 -1.09
C ILE A 71 -8.48 -9.54 -0.19
N GLN A 72 -8.38 -10.73 -0.79
CA GLN A 72 -7.89 -11.94 -0.14
C GLN A 72 -6.82 -12.62 -1.00
N TYR A 73 -5.90 -13.33 -0.37
CA TYR A 73 -4.90 -14.14 -1.07
C TYR A 73 -5.41 -15.58 -1.18
N LEU A 74 -5.62 -16.06 -2.41
CA LEU A 74 -6.02 -17.43 -2.69
C LEU A 74 -4.82 -18.24 -3.19
N PRO A 75 -4.59 -19.45 -2.66
CA PRO A 75 -3.54 -20.33 -3.15
C PRO A 75 -3.89 -20.87 -4.53
N THR A 76 -2.89 -20.97 -5.39
CA THR A 76 -2.99 -21.61 -6.71
C THR A 76 -2.53 -23.07 -6.65
N ASN A 77 -2.91 -23.86 -7.66
CA ASN A 77 -2.49 -25.26 -7.76
C ASN A 77 -0.96 -25.46 -7.84
N ILE A 78 -0.19 -24.43 -8.20
CA ILE A 78 1.28 -24.47 -8.27
C ILE A 78 1.96 -23.88 -7.03
N GLY A 79 1.21 -23.64 -5.94
CA GLY A 79 1.76 -23.15 -4.67
C GLY A 79 2.08 -21.65 -4.63
N THR A 80 1.60 -20.87 -5.60
CA THR A 80 1.68 -19.39 -5.58
C THR A 80 0.38 -18.80 -5.03
N PHE A 81 0.34 -17.49 -4.79
CA PHE A 81 -0.88 -16.80 -4.35
C PHE A 81 -1.35 -15.82 -5.43
N ILE A 82 -2.66 -15.77 -5.65
CA ILE A 82 -3.33 -14.73 -6.46
C ILE A 82 -4.14 -13.84 -5.51
N ILE A 83 -4.15 -12.55 -5.80
CA ILE A 83 -4.99 -11.58 -5.10
C ILE A 83 -6.37 -11.59 -5.76
N ASP A 84 -7.40 -11.88 -4.99
CA ASP A 84 -8.79 -11.86 -5.43
C ASP A 84 -9.61 -10.84 -4.64
N THR A 85 -10.61 -10.22 -5.27
CA THR A 85 -11.47 -9.22 -4.64
C THR A 85 -12.77 -9.87 -4.20
N VAL A 86 -12.94 -10.05 -2.88
CA VAL A 86 -14.10 -10.71 -2.27
C VAL A 86 -15.33 -9.82 -2.29
N GLY A 87 -15.12 -8.50 -2.23
CA GLY A 87 -16.20 -7.54 -2.19
C GLY A 87 -15.68 -6.11 -2.19
N SER A 88 -16.61 -5.16 -2.11
CA SER A 88 -16.26 -3.75 -2.00
C SER A 88 -17.27 -2.98 -1.17
N TYR A 89 -16.78 -1.95 -0.48
CA TYR A 89 -17.61 -0.99 0.23
C TYR A 89 -17.59 0.35 -0.50
N HIS A 90 -18.76 0.95 -0.62
CA HIS A 90 -18.94 2.26 -1.25
C HIS A 90 -19.13 3.32 -0.16
N TYR A 91 -18.41 4.42 -0.29
CA TYR A 91 -18.48 5.54 0.64
C TYR A 91 -18.79 6.83 -0.09
N LYS A 92 -19.43 7.75 0.64
CA LYS A 92 -19.67 9.13 0.21
C LYS A 92 -19.17 10.05 1.30
N TYR A 93 -18.21 10.90 0.97
CA TYR A 93 -17.65 11.88 1.89
C TYR A 93 -17.66 13.26 1.27
N HIS A 94 -18.20 14.24 1.98
CA HIS A 94 -18.02 15.63 1.59
C HIS A 94 -16.56 16.05 1.84
N TYR A 95 -16.01 17.00 1.06
CA TYR A 95 -14.60 17.41 1.26
C TYR A 95 -14.34 17.93 2.69
N ASN A 96 -15.32 18.61 3.31
CA ASN A 96 -15.27 19.06 4.72
C ASN A 96 -15.18 17.92 5.75
N GLN A 97 -15.51 16.67 5.37
CA GLN A 97 -15.40 15.50 6.24
C GLN A 97 -14.01 14.84 6.14
N VAL A 98 -13.14 15.32 5.25
CA VAL A 98 -11.76 14.87 5.12
C VAL A 98 -10.89 15.67 6.09
N ALA A 99 -10.41 15.04 7.16
CA ALA A 99 -9.55 15.71 8.15
C ALA A 99 -8.09 15.77 7.71
N ALA A 100 -7.58 14.69 7.10
CA ALA A 100 -6.21 14.62 6.63
C ALA A 100 -6.07 13.63 5.46
N ILE A 101 -5.52 14.08 4.34
CA ILE A 101 -5.19 13.24 3.18
C ILE A 101 -3.75 12.76 3.30
N GLY A 102 -3.51 11.49 3.00
CA GLY A 102 -2.22 10.86 3.21
C GLY A 102 -1.95 10.75 4.70
N ARG A 103 -2.57 9.76 5.37
CA ARG A 103 -2.07 9.40 6.69
C ARG A 103 -0.62 8.97 6.47
N LYS A 104 0.31 9.60 7.20
CA LYS A 104 1.64 9.05 7.43
C LYS A 104 1.38 7.63 7.96
N VAL A 105 1.46 6.61 7.08
CA VAL A 105 1.56 5.20 7.49
C VAL A 105 2.48 5.25 8.68
N ARG A 106 2.01 4.83 9.87
CA ARG A 106 2.77 4.95 11.12
C ARG A 106 4.23 4.61 10.79
N THR A 107 5.09 5.61 10.63
CA THR A 107 6.52 5.43 10.35
C THR A 107 7.22 5.05 11.65
N ASN A 108 6.51 4.32 12.51
CA ASN A 108 7.07 3.72 13.67
C ASN A 108 7.81 2.52 13.12
N PHE A 109 9.08 2.43 13.50
CA PHE A 109 9.93 1.28 13.19
C PHE A 109 9.13 -0.01 13.38
N ASN A 110 9.09 -0.87 12.36
CA ASN A 110 8.33 -2.13 12.41
C ASN A 110 9.04 -3.10 13.36
N LEU A 111 8.84 -2.92 14.67
CA LEU A 111 9.48 -3.70 15.72
C LEU A 111 9.26 -5.21 15.52
N LYS A 112 8.08 -5.61 15.03
CA LYS A 112 7.75 -7.00 14.75
C LYS A 112 8.51 -7.55 13.54
N GLY A 113 8.51 -6.81 12.43
CA GLY A 113 9.25 -7.20 11.22
C GLY A 113 10.77 -7.22 11.43
N SER A 114 11.30 -6.23 12.15
CA SER A 114 12.70 -6.18 12.55
C SER A 114 13.05 -7.30 13.53
N GLY A 115 12.17 -7.60 14.50
CA GLY A 115 12.32 -8.73 15.41
C GLY A 115 12.33 -10.08 14.69
N ALA A 116 11.40 -10.29 13.74
CA ALA A 116 11.35 -11.49 12.92
C ALA A 116 12.62 -11.65 12.06
N SER A 117 13.13 -10.54 11.50
CA SER A 117 14.38 -10.54 10.73
C SER A 117 15.59 -10.88 11.61
N LEU A 118 15.66 -10.34 12.83
CA LEU A 118 16.72 -10.62 13.79
C LEU A 118 16.67 -12.08 14.28
N MET A 119 15.46 -12.60 14.51
CA MET A 119 15.23 -14.00 14.85
C MET A 119 15.69 -14.93 13.73
N GLY A 120 15.25 -14.68 12.49
CA GLY A 120 15.61 -15.47 11.32
C GLY A 120 17.11 -15.43 11.02
N GLY A 121 17.71 -14.23 11.05
CA GLY A 121 19.14 -14.04 10.85
C GLY A 121 19.98 -14.69 11.97
N GLY A 122 19.58 -14.56 13.23
CA GLY A 122 20.22 -15.21 14.36
C GLY A 122 20.15 -16.74 14.29
N ALA A 123 18.99 -17.29 13.93
CA ALA A 123 18.81 -18.73 13.73
C ALA A 123 19.68 -19.26 12.58
N LEU A 124 19.71 -18.57 11.44
CA LEU A 124 20.56 -18.93 10.30
C LEU A 124 22.04 -18.91 10.66
N LEU A 125 22.51 -17.87 11.36
CA LEU A 125 23.90 -17.77 11.81
C LEU A 125 24.26 -18.85 12.84
N ALA A 126 23.34 -19.19 13.73
CA ALA A 126 23.55 -20.27 14.71
C ALA A 126 23.64 -21.65 14.02
N LEU A 127 22.77 -21.92 13.05
CA LEU A 127 22.82 -23.13 12.23
C LEU A 127 24.12 -23.19 11.41
N ALA A 128 24.50 -22.10 10.74
CA ALA A 128 25.76 -22.02 9.99
C ALA A 128 26.97 -22.25 10.91
N SER A 129 26.97 -21.67 12.11
CA SER A 129 28.02 -21.88 13.11
C SER A 129 28.08 -23.34 13.60
N GLY A 130 26.93 -24.01 13.73
CA GLY A 130 26.83 -25.43 14.04
C GLY A 130 27.38 -26.32 12.91
N ILE A 131 27.12 -25.95 11.65
CA ILE A 131 27.70 -26.63 10.48
C ILE A 131 29.22 -26.46 10.47
N VAL A 132 29.73 -25.24 10.71
CA VAL A 132 31.18 -24.97 10.77
C VAL A 132 31.84 -25.75 11.91
N PHE A 133 31.19 -25.85 13.08
CA PHE A 133 31.70 -26.66 14.19
C PHE A 133 31.88 -28.15 13.82
N LEU A 134 30.99 -28.69 12.98
CA LEU A 134 31.07 -30.08 12.51
C LEU A 134 32.04 -30.28 11.35
N ALA A 135 32.11 -29.31 10.43
CA ALA A 135 32.89 -29.43 9.19
C ALA A 135 34.35 -28.95 9.32
N ASP A 136 34.60 -27.88 10.06
CA ASP A 136 35.91 -27.24 10.17
C ASP A 136 36.06 -26.54 11.54
N LYS A 137 36.54 -27.32 12.52
CA LYS A 137 36.66 -26.89 13.92
C LYS A 137 37.63 -25.73 14.12
N GLU A 138 38.64 -25.58 13.27
CA GLU A 138 39.64 -24.51 13.40
C GLU A 138 39.06 -23.13 13.08
N LYS A 139 38.03 -23.08 12.24
CA LYS A 139 37.32 -21.84 11.89
C LYS A 139 36.12 -21.55 12.77
N PHE A 140 35.85 -22.41 13.76
CA PHE A 140 34.72 -22.24 14.66
C PHE A 140 34.96 -21.06 15.63
N ASN A 141 34.00 -20.13 15.65
CA ASN A 141 34.06 -18.94 16.48
C ASN A 141 32.92 -18.97 17.53
N VAL A 142 33.26 -19.30 18.78
CA VAL A 142 32.33 -19.34 19.91
C VAL A 142 31.63 -17.98 20.13
N PRO A 143 32.33 -16.83 20.12
CA PRO A 143 31.68 -15.51 20.16
C PRO A 143 30.61 -15.31 19.09
N LEU A 144 30.83 -15.76 17.85
CA LEU A 144 29.86 -15.63 16.77
C LEU A 144 28.61 -16.48 17.02
N LEU A 145 28.78 -17.72 17.51
CA LEU A 145 27.65 -18.57 17.89
C LEU A 145 26.84 -17.92 19.02
N LEU A 146 27.49 -17.44 20.08
CA LEU A 146 26.80 -16.77 21.19
C LEU A 146 26.08 -15.50 20.73
N ALA A 147 26.72 -14.70 19.87
CA ALA A 147 26.08 -13.52 19.28
C ALA A 147 24.87 -13.90 18.43
N SER A 148 24.95 -14.96 17.63
CA SER A 148 23.84 -15.43 16.79
C SER A 148 22.64 -15.91 17.61
N VAL A 149 22.87 -16.65 18.70
CA VAL A 149 21.83 -17.09 19.63
C VAL A 149 21.24 -15.89 20.38
N GLY A 150 22.08 -14.93 20.80
CA GLY A 150 21.63 -13.68 21.42
C GLY A 150 20.73 -12.86 20.48
N LEU A 151 21.12 -12.69 19.21
CA LEU A 151 20.31 -12.02 18.20
C LEU A 151 18.99 -12.75 17.95
N GLY A 152 19.04 -14.08 17.89
CA GLY A 152 17.86 -14.94 17.73
C GLY A 152 16.84 -14.76 18.85
N THR A 153 17.30 -14.79 20.10
CA THR A 153 16.45 -14.65 21.29
C THR A 153 15.90 -13.23 21.44
N LEU A 154 16.73 -12.20 21.22
CA LEU A 154 16.28 -10.80 21.19
C LEU A 154 15.22 -10.60 20.09
N GLY A 155 15.45 -11.15 18.90
CA GLY A 155 14.51 -11.11 17.79
C GLY A 155 13.15 -11.75 18.13
N TYR A 156 13.16 -12.91 18.78
CA TYR A 156 11.95 -13.59 19.23
C TYR A 156 11.13 -12.74 20.21
N PHE A 157 11.77 -12.12 21.21
CA PHE A 157 11.07 -11.25 22.16
C PHE A 157 10.55 -9.96 21.50
N MET A 158 11.31 -9.38 20.57
CA MET A 158 10.89 -8.21 19.79
C MET A 158 9.71 -8.53 18.86
N ALA A 159 9.70 -9.71 18.24
CA ALA A 159 8.61 -10.15 17.36
C ALA A 159 7.33 -10.49 18.14
N LYS A 160 7.48 -11.02 19.37
CA LYS A 160 6.37 -11.39 20.26
C LYS A 160 5.78 -10.20 21.04
N GLY A 161 6.55 -9.12 21.22
CA GLY A 161 6.09 -7.89 21.86
C GLY A 161 4.83 -7.30 21.20
N LYS A 162 4.01 -6.58 21.97
CA LYS A 162 2.71 -6.03 21.52
C LYS A 162 2.85 -5.11 20.31
#